data_AF-A0A812N9R0-F1
#
_entry.id   AF-A0A812N9R0-F1
#
_cell.length_a   1.000
_cell.length_b   1.000
_cell.length_c   1.000
_cell.angle_alpha   90.00
_cell.angle_beta   90.00
_cell.angle_gamma   90.00
#
_symmetry.space_group_name_H-M   'P 1'
#
loop_
_entity.id
_entity.type
_entity.pdbx_description
1 polymer ?
#
loop_
_entity_poly.entity_id
_entity_poly.type
_entity_poly.pdbx_seq_one_letter_code
_entity_poly.pdbx_strand_id
1 'polypeptide(L)'
;MGKKGKKKAKLTGTPDVVRFKGTREYCLLQECKEIQESLPFVATDALDDFAYKKVARFLNMVGLLAEYLGIHSNKDYRFNFFHRLLSPTPQFFPMGFDVNVIRQAREAQERPGVTFNGVLHTYPDEIKLAAEGFLKEVDSTMTKIASEIEPRLKDDFAPGLPRFKAELKDDIELFDRLWMEFEERFVKARHEIMTKVFENVEQIITVELELTQAEERRDIEGKQRLENDFVSVVEQFTNKLFPETSSDKLPADVIPLAEACIFYESKCTEDWLHLAKHLIYEYLELRLYVMKIPEQRLSPQLKDNPQFMRHLKNFHAAVLAAREALDFVSRLPKLIHAKTSDWMTKRLLEPDLRYIQKTSALAITEGLH
;
A
#
# COMPACT_ATOMS: atom_id res chain seq x y z
N MET A 1 3.70 -70.42 5.95
CA MET A 1 4.39 -69.21 5.48
C MET A 1 4.11 -68.06 6.45
N GLY A 2 5.04 -67.75 7.35
CA GLY A 2 4.87 -66.66 8.33
C GLY A 2 5.30 -65.32 7.75
N LYS A 3 4.37 -64.35 7.69
CA LYS A 3 4.67 -62.95 7.34
C LYS A 3 5.64 -62.39 8.40
N LYS A 4 6.91 -62.16 8.02
CA LYS A 4 7.87 -61.40 8.83
C LYS A 4 7.33 -59.98 9.01
N GLY A 5 6.88 -59.65 10.21
CA GLY A 5 6.58 -58.28 10.59
C GLY A 5 7.85 -57.43 10.44
N LYS A 6 7.76 -56.30 9.73
CA LYS A 6 8.80 -55.26 9.69
C LYS A 6 9.10 -54.87 11.15
N LYS A 7 10.28 -55.24 11.66
CA LYS A 7 10.78 -54.73 12.95
C LYS A 7 10.80 -53.21 12.85
N LYS A 8 9.98 -52.52 13.66
CA LYS A 8 10.13 -51.07 13.87
C LYS A 8 11.57 -50.83 14.32
N ALA A 9 12.29 -49.97 13.61
CA ALA A 9 13.64 -49.59 13.99
C ALA A 9 13.62 -49.08 15.44
N LYS A 10 14.51 -49.60 16.29
CA LYS A 10 14.64 -49.10 17.66
C LYS A 10 15.13 -47.65 17.59
N LEU A 11 14.37 -46.73 18.16
CA LEU A 11 14.82 -45.36 18.41
C LEU A 11 16.03 -45.43 19.37
N THR A 12 17.19 -45.00 18.90
CA THR A 12 18.42 -44.83 19.68
C THR A 12 18.49 -43.43 20.29
N GLY A 13 19.37 -43.25 21.28
CA GLY A 13 19.64 -41.96 21.92
C GLY A 13 19.34 -41.92 23.42
N THR A 14 19.66 -40.80 24.07
CA THR A 14 19.23 -40.53 25.45
C THR A 14 17.70 -40.41 25.53
N PRO A 15 17.06 -40.58 26.71
CA PRO A 15 15.61 -40.44 26.85
C PRO A 15 15.06 -39.09 26.32
N ASP A 16 15.86 -38.03 26.40
CA ASP A 16 15.49 -36.69 25.89
C ASP A 16 15.53 -36.64 24.37
N VAL A 17 16.55 -37.24 23.76
CA VAL A 17 16.66 -37.34 22.29
C VAL A 17 15.54 -38.21 21.72
N VAL A 18 15.22 -39.34 22.35
CA VAL A 18 14.11 -40.20 21.93
C VAL A 18 12.77 -39.46 22.00
N ARG A 19 12.53 -38.67 23.04
CA ARG A 19 11.34 -37.80 23.14
C ARG A 19 11.34 -36.74 22.04
N PHE A 20 12.46 -36.07 21.81
CA PHE A 20 12.60 -35.03 20.79
C PHE A 20 12.32 -35.57 19.38
N LYS A 21 12.76 -36.78 19.04
CA LYS A 21 12.46 -37.42 17.75
C LYS A 21 10.97 -37.62 17.45
N GLY A 22 10.11 -37.58 18.48
CA GLY A 22 8.66 -37.65 18.35
C GLY A 22 7.97 -36.29 18.18
N THR A 23 8.73 -35.19 18.11
CA THR A 23 8.19 -33.82 18.06
C THR A 23 8.11 -33.28 16.64
N ARG A 24 7.28 -32.24 16.44
CA ARG A 24 7.16 -31.53 15.16
C ARG A 24 8.48 -30.90 14.75
N GLU A 25 9.24 -30.40 15.72
CA GLU A 25 10.49 -29.69 15.52
C GLU A 25 11.56 -30.61 14.95
N TYR A 26 11.60 -31.87 15.39
CA TYR A 26 12.47 -32.85 14.78
C TYR A 26 12.11 -33.12 13.31
N CYS A 27 10.81 -33.18 12.98
CA CYS A 27 10.37 -33.29 11.58
C CYS A 27 10.80 -32.06 10.76
N LEU A 28 10.73 -30.85 11.31
CA LEU A 28 11.22 -29.63 10.66
C LEU A 28 12.73 -29.72 10.37
N LEU A 29 13.54 -30.22 11.32
CA LEU A 29 14.97 -30.41 11.09
C LEU A 29 15.25 -31.41 9.96
N GLN A 30 14.48 -32.51 9.90
CA GLN A 30 14.60 -33.48 8.80
C GLN A 30 14.27 -32.85 7.45
N GLU A 31 13.20 -32.06 7.39
CA GLU A 31 12.78 -31.37 6.17
C GLU A 31 13.78 -30.28 5.73
N CYS A 32 14.35 -29.52 6.68
CA CYS A 32 15.43 -28.57 6.41
C CYS A 32 16.62 -29.27 5.74
N LYS A 33 17.03 -30.43 6.27
CA LYS A 33 18.10 -31.24 5.68
C LYS A 33 17.76 -31.72 4.27
N GLU A 34 16.54 -32.21 4.05
CA GLU A 34 16.12 -32.71 2.73
C GLU A 34 16.10 -31.59 1.67
N ILE A 35 15.67 -30.39 2.04
CA ILE A 35 15.57 -29.26 1.10
C ILE A 35 16.95 -28.64 0.82
N GLN A 36 17.85 -28.65 1.81
CA GLN A 36 19.18 -28.03 1.74
C GLN A 36 19.94 -28.36 0.46
N GLU A 37 20.03 -29.64 0.09
CA GLU A 37 20.82 -30.09 -1.07
C GLU A 37 20.31 -29.50 -2.41
N SER A 38 19.10 -28.95 -2.40
CA SER A 38 18.42 -28.42 -3.59
C SER A 38 18.13 -26.92 -3.50
N LEU A 39 18.66 -26.24 -2.47
CA LEU A 39 18.54 -24.80 -2.31
C LEU A 39 19.44 -24.07 -3.31
N PRO A 40 18.89 -23.10 -4.06
CA PRO A 40 19.71 -22.24 -4.89
C PRO A 40 20.43 -21.18 -4.03
N PHE A 41 21.55 -20.68 -4.52
CA PHE A 41 22.19 -19.48 -3.99
C PHE A 41 21.43 -18.24 -4.47
N VAL A 42 20.77 -17.54 -3.55
CA VAL A 42 19.89 -16.43 -3.89
C VAL A 42 20.64 -15.21 -4.43
N ALA A 43 21.92 -15.08 -4.10
CA ALA A 43 22.76 -13.98 -4.58
C ALA A 43 23.25 -14.15 -6.03
N THR A 44 23.39 -15.38 -6.51
CA THR A 44 24.07 -15.66 -7.80
C THR A 44 23.25 -16.46 -8.79
N ASP A 45 22.41 -17.38 -8.33
CA ASP A 45 21.70 -18.28 -9.24
C ASP A 45 20.56 -17.55 -9.96
N ALA A 46 20.20 -18.00 -11.15
CA ALA A 46 18.98 -17.58 -11.80
C ALA A 46 17.79 -18.26 -11.09
N LEU A 47 16.91 -17.48 -10.45
CA LEU A 47 15.78 -17.99 -9.69
C LEU A 47 14.49 -17.93 -10.51
N ASP A 48 13.94 -19.09 -10.86
CA ASP A 48 12.58 -19.21 -11.38
C ASP A 48 11.55 -19.31 -10.23
N ASP A 49 10.26 -19.35 -10.58
CA ASP A 49 9.17 -19.44 -9.59
C ASP A 49 9.28 -20.69 -8.71
N PHE A 50 9.83 -21.80 -9.23
CA PHE A 50 10.00 -23.03 -8.47
C PHE A 50 11.15 -22.91 -7.47
N ALA A 51 12.27 -22.32 -7.87
CA ALA A 51 13.40 -22.00 -7.01
C ALA A 51 12.97 -21.07 -5.86
N TYR A 52 12.20 -20.01 -6.14
CA TYR A 52 11.64 -19.15 -5.10
C TYR A 52 10.71 -19.91 -4.14
N LYS A 53 9.90 -20.86 -4.60
CA LYS A 53 9.07 -21.69 -3.72
C LYS A 53 9.90 -22.57 -2.78
N LYS A 54 11.05 -23.09 -3.24
CA LYS A 54 11.97 -23.84 -2.36
C LYS A 54 12.58 -22.96 -1.29
N VAL A 55 13.07 -21.79 -1.67
CA VAL A 55 13.60 -20.79 -0.73
C VAL A 55 12.54 -20.41 0.29
N ALA A 56 11.32 -20.07 -0.16
CA ALA A 56 10.20 -19.76 0.72
C ALA A 56 9.89 -20.90 1.71
N ARG A 57 9.92 -22.16 1.24
CA ARG A 57 9.71 -23.32 2.11
C ARG A 57 10.79 -23.44 3.17
N PHE A 58 12.06 -23.25 2.81
CA PHE A 58 13.17 -23.25 3.78
C PHE A 58 13.02 -22.12 4.81
N LEU A 59 12.79 -20.90 4.34
CA LEU A 59 12.56 -19.73 5.18
C LEU A 59 11.40 -19.92 6.16
N ASN A 60 10.30 -20.54 5.72
CA ASN A 60 9.18 -20.89 6.60
C ASN A 60 9.59 -21.87 7.71
N MET A 61 10.42 -22.88 7.39
CA MET A 61 10.93 -23.82 8.41
C MET A 61 11.86 -23.14 9.39
N VAL A 62 12.76 -22.27 8.93
CA VAL A 62 13.63 -21.47 9.80
C VAL A 62 12.79 -20.59 10.72
N GLY A 63 11.72 -19.97 10.21
CA GLY A 63 10.78 -19.19 11.03
C GLY A 63 10.09 -20.02 12.12
N LEU A 64 9.65 -21.23 11.80
CA LEU A 64 9.06 -22.14 12.79
C LEU A 64 10.08 -22.63 13.84
N LEU A 65 11.33 -22.84 13.43
CA LEU A 65 12.43 -23.17 14.36
C LEU A 65 12.76 -21.98 15.25
N ALA A 66 12.71 -20.75 14.72
CA ALA A 66 12.90 -19.53 15.50
C ALA A 66 11.85 -19.40 16.62
N GLU A 67 10.57 -19.65 16.29
CA GLU A 67 9.47 -19.68 17.25
C GLU A 67 9.72 -20.72 18.35
N TYR A 68 10.10 -21.93 17.97
CA TYR A 68 10.42 -23.00 18.93
C TYR A 68 11.57 -22.64 19.88
N LEU A 69 12.59 -21.92 19.38
CA LEU A 69 13.76 -21.52 20.16
C LEU A 69 13.52 -20.23 20.99
N GLY A 70 12.31 -19.68 20.93
CA GLY A 70 11.93 -18.45 21.64
C GLY A 70 12.66 -17.22 21.12
N ILE A 71 12.92 -17.17 19.82
CA ILE A 71 13.50 -16.01 19.14
C ILE A 71 12.35 -15.06 18.82
N HIS A 72 12.41 -13.87 19.39
CA HIS A 72 11.40 -12.83 19.21
C HIS A 72 12.11 -11.53 18.85
N SER A 73 11.63 -10.90 17.79
CA SER A 73 12.17 -9.62 17.35
C SER A 73 11.06 -8.64 17.00
N ASN A 74 11.37 -7.35 17.18
CA ASN A 74 10.43 -6.28 16.90
C ASN A 74 10.47 -5.95 15.39
N LYS A 75 9.42 -6.33 14.66
CA LYS A 75 9.24 -6.02 13.22
C LYS A 75 8.18 -4.95 12.97
N ASP A 76 7.94 -4.06 13.93
CA ASP A 76 6.97 -2.95 13.85
C ASP A 76 7.32 -1.98 12.71
N TYR A 77 8.58 -1.94 12.28
CA TYR A 77 9.01 -1.17 11.10
C TYR A 77 8.18 -1.47 9.84
N ARG A 78 7.65 -2.69 9.70
CA ARG A 78 6.77 -3.08 8.58
C ARG A 78 5.47 -2.28 8.56
N PHE A 79 4.95 -1.89 9.72
CA PHE A 79 3.76 -1.05 9.84
C PHE A 79 4.13 0.43 9.88
N ASN A 80 5.19 0.79 10.60
CA ASN A 80 5.63 2.18 10.76
C ASN A 80 6.04 2.80 9.42
N PHE A 81 6.66 2.03 8.53
CA PHE A 81 7.05 2.47 7.19
C PHE A 81 6.05 2.02 6.11
N PHE A 82 4.82 1.69 6.48
CA PHE A 82 3.76 1.50 5.51
C PHE A 82 3.02 2.82 5.24
N HIS A 83 2.82 3.14 3.97
CA HIS A 83 2.11 4.37 3.62
C HIS A 83 0.62 4.25 3.96
N ARG A 84 0.14 5.11 4.87
CA ARG A 84 -1.21 5.05 5.47
C ARG A 84 -2.36 5.00 4.46
N LEU A 85 -2.17 5.61 3.28
CA LEU A 85 -3.19 5.66 2.23
C LEU A 85 -3.24 4.41 1.35
N LEU A 86 -2.37 3.41 1.54
CA LEU A 86 -2.25 2.30 0.59
C LEU A 86 -2.91 1.01 1.07
N SER A 87 -3.37 0.22 0.11
CA SER A 87 -3.83 -1.15 0.31
C SER A 87 -2.96 -2.15 -0.48
N PRO A 88 -2.93 -3.43 -0.08
CA PRO A 88 -3.42 -3.94 1.21
C PRO A 88 -2.50 -3.48 2.35
N THR A 89 -3.03 -3.33 3.57
CA THR A 89 -2.18 -3.20 4.76
C THR A 89 -1.25 -4.41 4.84
N PRO A 90 0.02 -4.25 5.26
CA PRO A 90 0.91 -5.36 5.48
C PRO A 90 0.23 -6.36 6.41
N GLN A 91 0.15 -7.62 5.98
CA GLN A 91 -0.25 -8.69 6.88
C GLN A 91 0.90 -8.91 7.87
N PHE A 92 0.56 -9.11 9.14
CA PHE A 92 1.56 -9.42 10.15
C PHE A 92 2.16 -10.80 9.83
N PHE A 93 3.46 -10.82 9.53
CA PHE A 93 4.26 -12.04 9.44
C PHE A 93 5.19 -12.13 10.66
N PRO A 94 4.67 -12.43 11.87
CA PRO A 94 5.43 -12.32 13.11
C PRO A 94 6.72 -13.13 13.10
N MET A 95 6.64 -14.36 12.56
CA MET A 95 7.71 -15.35 12.66
C MET A 95 8.34 -15.68 11.29
N GLY A 96 7.94 -14.97 10.24
CA GLY A 96 8.27 -15.32 8.86
C GLY A 96 9.39 -14.48 8.25
N PHE A 97 10.24 -15.16 7.47
CA PHE A 97 11.15 -14.55 6.51
C PHE A 97 10.46 -14.62 5.14
N ASP A 98 9.82 -13.54 4.72
CA ASP A 98 9.09 -13.52 3.44
C ASP A 98 10.08 -13.54 2.26
N VAL A 99 9.97 -14.56 1.40
CA VAL A 99 10.77 -14.67 0.18
C VAL A 99 10.67 -13.42 -0.72
N ASN A 100 9.58 -12.64 -0.61
CA ASN A 100 9.47 -11.38 -1.34
C ASN A 100 10.55 -10.36 -0.94
N VAL A 101 11.11 -10.43 0.27
CA VAL A 101 12.24 -9.57 0.68
C VAL A 101 13.49 -9.92 -0.13
N ILE A 102 13.73 -11.21 -0.40
CA ILE A 102 14.83 -11.66 -1.28
C ILE A 102 14.58 -11.18 -2.72
N ARG A 103 13.34 -11.32 -3.22
CA ARG A 103 12.98 -10.81 -4.55
C ARG A 103 13.24 -9.30 -4.66
N GLN A 104 12.83 -8.53 -3.65
CA GLN A 104 13.04 -7.09 -3.58
C GLN A 104 14.51 -6.71 -3.47
N ALA A 105 15.31 -7.46 -2.71
CA ALA A 105 16.76 -7.28 -2.64
C ALA A 105 17.42 -7.50 -4.01
N ARG A 106 17.03 -8.57 -4.72
CA ARG A 106 17.52 -8.84 -6.07
C ARG A 106 17.13 -7.73 -7.06
N GLU A 107 15.87 -7.31 -7.04
CA GLU A 107 15.41 -6.19 -7.86
C GLU A 107 16.22 -4.92 -7.55
N ALA A 108 16.46 -4.61 -6.28
CA ALA A 108 17.24 -3.44 -5.88
C ALA A 108 18.73 -3.54 -6.27
N GLN A 109 19.30 -4.74 -6.27
CA GLN A 109 20.66 -5.01 -6.74
C GLN A 109 20.79 -4.79 -8.25
N GLU A 110 19.88 -5.37 -9.03
CA GLU A 110 19.90 -5.34 -10.50
C GLU A 110 19.48 -3.97 -11.04
N ARG A 111 18.44 -3.38 -10.45
CA ARG A 111 17.87 -2.09 -10.83
C ARG A 111 17.43 -1.33 -9.58
N PRO A 112 18.28 -0.46 -9.00
CA PRO A 112 18.02 0.23 -7.73
C PRO A 112 16.95 1.31 -7.85
N GLY A 113 15.68 0.88 -7.96
CA GLY A 113 14.54 1.77 -8.00
C GLY A 113 13.23 1.02 -8.19
N VAL A 114 12.15 1.78 -8.13
CA VAL A 114 10.79 1.29 -8.32
C VAL A 114 10.03 2.23 -9.23
N THR A 115 9.16 1.67 -10.06
CA THR A 115 8.36 2.47 -11.00
C THR A 115 6.96 2.70 -10.43
N PHE A 116 6.60 3.96 -10.23
CA PHE A 116 5.24 4.38 -9.88
C PHE A 116 4.72 5.33 -10.95
N ASN A 117 3.51 5.08 -11.44
CA ASN A 117 2.83 5.96 -12.39
C ASN A 117 3.69 6.28 -13.64
N GLY A 118 4.46 5.29 -14.12
CA GLY A 118 5.34 5.43 -15.28
C GLY A 118 6.68 6.13 -15.01
N VAL A 119 6.94 6.57 -13.77
CA VAL A 119 8.17 7.26 -13.38
C VAL A 119 9.05 6.32 -12.56
N LEU A 120 10.32 6.22 -12.93
CA LEU A 120 11.32 5.49 -12.16
C LEU A 120 11.80 6.35 -10.99
N HIS A 121 11.60 5.85 -9.77
CA HIS A 121 12.15 6.44 -8.54
C HIS A 121 13.33 5.61 -8.09
N THR A 122 14.52 6.20 -8.10
CA THR A 122 15.76 5.52 -7.71
C THR A 122 15.88 5.43 -6.20
N TYR A 123 16.31 4.28 -5.70
CA TYR A 123 16.69 4.14 -4.30
C TYR A 123 18.05 4.83 -4.06
N PRO A 124 18.35 5.23 -2.80
CA PRO A 124 19.71 5.61 -2.41
C PRO A 124 20.73 4.50 -2.71
N ASP A 125 21.97 4.85 -3.07
CA ASP A 125 23.03 3.90 -3.42
C ASP A 125 23.32 2.88 -2.29
N GLU A 126 23.13 3.29 -1.04
CA GLU A 126 23.25 2.43 0.14
C GLU A 126 22.30 1.24 0.13
N ILE A 127 21.12 1.34 -0.52
CA ILE A 127 20.16 0.24 -0.62
C ILE A 127 20.68 -0.85 -1.55
N LYS A 128 21.36 -0.46 -2.63
CA LYS A 128 22.01 -1.42 -3.54
C LYS A 128 23.11 -2.19 -2.80
N LEU A 129 23.99 -1.48 -2.10
CA LEU A 129 25.06 -2.09 -1.31
C LEU A 129 24.51 -2.99 -0.19
N ALA A 130 23.44 -2.54 0.50
CA ALA A 130 22.77 -3.32 1.53
C ALA A 130 22.12 -4.58 0.93
N ALA A 131 21.51 -4.51 -0.25
CA ALA A 131 20.92 -5.67 -0.92
C ALA A 131 22.00 -6.69 -1.34
N GLU A 132 23.11 -6.23 -1.90
CA GLU A 132 24.24 -7.10 -2.27
C GLU A 132 24.84 -7.81 -1.06
N GLY A 133 25.01 -7.09 0.05
CA GLY A 133 25.46 -7.67 1.32
C GLY A 133 24.45 -8.66 1.88
N PHE A 134 23.18 -8.26 1.98
CA PHE A 134 22.09 -9.09 2.49
C PHE A 134 21.97 -10.42 1.75
N LEU A 135 21.98 -10.42 0.41
CA LEU A 135 21.85 -11.65 -0.38
C LEU A 135 23.00 -12.64 -0.11
N LYS A 136 24.24 -12.15 -0.01
CA LYS A 136 25.42 -12.98 0.31
C LYS A 136 25.36 -13.53 1.74
N GLU A 137 24.95 -12.70 2.69
CA GLU A 137 24.80 -13.09 4.09
C GLU A 137 23.66 -14.11 4.28
N VAL A 138 22.56 -13.97 3.53
CA VAL A 138 21.47 -14.95 3.49
C VAL A 138 21.99 -16.30 3.00
N ASP A 139 22.71 -16.34 1.88
CA ASP A 139 23.30 -17.58 1.36
C ASP A 139 24.26 -18.23 2.36
N SER A 140 25.15 -17.43 2.96
CA SER A 140 26.10 -17.90 3.97
C SER A 140 25.39 -18.48 5.20
N THR A 141 24.39 -17.77 5.70
CA THR A 141 23.69 -18.14 6.94
C THR A 141 22.74 -19.32 6.71
N MET A 142 22.04 -19.38 5.58
CA MET A 142 21.24 -20.55 5.19
C MET A 142 22.12 -21.81 5.10
N THR A 143 23.30 -21.69 4.49
CA THR A 143 24.28 -22.78 4.42
C THR A 143 24.76 -23.18 5.81
N LYS A 144 25.05 -22.19 6.68
CA LYS A 144 25.52 -22.43 8.04
C LYS A 144 24.48 -23.17 8.89
N ILE A 145 23.24 -22.67 8.93
CA ILE A 145 22.12 -23.31 9.63
C ILE A 145 21.98 -24.77 9.17
N ALA A 146 22.01 -24.99 7.86
CA ALA A 146 21.83 -26.33 7.33
C ALA A 146 23.02 -27.25 7.62
N SER A 147 24.26 -26.72 7.60
CA SER A 147 25.48 -27.41 8.01
C SER A 147 25.53 -27.76 9.50
N GLU A 148 24.79 -27.03 10.35
CA GLU A 148 24.64 -27.37 11.76
C GLU A 148 23.59 -28.48 11.96
N ILE A 149 22.53 -28.52 11.15
CA ILE A 149 21.44 -29.51 11.30
C ILE A 149 21.87 -30.92 10.87
N GLU A 150 22.49 -31.06 9.70
CA GLU A 150 22.74 -32.38 9.11
C GLU A 150 23.64 -33.29 9.97
N PRO A 151 24.80 -32.85 10.48
CA PRO A 151 25.67 -33.69 11.30
C PRO A 151 24.99 -34.16 12.58
N ARG A 152 24.15 -33.30 13.19
CA ARG A 152 23.45 -33.55 14.45
C ARG A 152 22.34 -34.58 14.29
N LEU A 153 21.68 -34.59 13.14
CA LEU A 153 20.73 -35.65 12.78
C LEU A 153 21.45 -36.99 12.53
N LYS A 154 22.68 -36.98 12.00
CA LYS A 154 23.46 -38.21 11.72
C LYS A 154 24.06 -38.82 12.99
N ASP A 155 24.58 -38.00 13.90
CA ASP A 155 25.25 -38.45 15.13
C ASP A 155 24.31 -38.67 16.32
N ASP A 156 23.01 -38.51 16.10
CA ASP A 156 21.96 -38.64 17.11
C ASP A 156 22.10 -37.63 18.27
N PHE A 157 22.51 -36.40 17.93
CA PHE A 157 22.79 -35.30 18.86
C PHE A 157 23.84 -35.68 19.92
N ALA A 158 24.91 -36.38 19.51
CA ALA A 158 25.93 -36.91 20.43
C ALA A 158 26.54 -35.84 21.38
N PRO A 159 26.77 -34.58 20.95
CA PRO A 159 27.26 -33.53 21.86
C PRO A 159 26.20 -32.94 22.80
N GLY A 160 24.95 -33.40 22.70
CA GLY A 160 23.84 -33.05 23.57
C GLY A 160 22.79 -32.15 22.90
N LEU A 161 21.51 -32.52 23.07
CA LEU A 161 20.38 -31.76 22.54
C LEU A 161 20.32 -30.29 23.06
N PRO A 162 20.61 -29.98 24.35
CA PRO A 162 20.62 -28.59 24.81
C PRO A 162 21.69 -27.73 24.11
N ARG A 163 22.87 -28.31 23.87
CA ARG A 163 23.97 -27.64 23.17
C ARG A 163 23.61 -27.34 21.73
N PHE A 164 23.08 -28.33 21.01
CA PHE A 164 22.59 -28.14 19.64
C PHE A 164 21.54 -27.02 19.55
N LYS A 165 20.57 -27.00 20.49
CA LYS A 165 19.54 -25.95 20.51
C LYS A 165 20.13 -24.55 20.72
N ALA A 166 21.16 -24.42 21.56
CA ALA A 166 21.84 -23.16 21.79
C ALA A 166 22.60 -22.70 20.53
N GLU A 167 23.38 -23.60 19.92
CA GLU A 167 24.15 -23.30 18.70
C GLU A 167 23.23 -22.92 17.52
N LEU A 168 22.13 -23.68 17.31
CA LEU A 168 21.14 -23.36 16.30
C LEU A 168 20.41 -22.03 16.59
N LYS A 169 20.17 -21.72 17.87
CA LYS A 169 19.54 -20.47 18.28
C LYS A 169 20.42 -19.27 17.92
N ASP A 170 21.71 -19.33 18.25
CA ASP A 170 22.66 -18.25 17.93
C ASP A 170 22.71 -17.96 16.42
N ASP A 171 22.67 -19.01 15.59
CA ASP A 171 22.67 -18.88 14.13
C ASP A 171 21.38 -18.27 13.59
N ILE A 172 20.21 -18.66 14.11
CA ILE A 172 18.93 -18.09 13.70
C ILE A 172 18.77 -16.66 14.22
N GLU A 173 19.30 -16.33 15.41
CA GLU A 173 19.32 -14.95 15.92
C GLU A 173 20.21 -14.04 15.08
N LEU A 174 21.34 -14.55 14.58
CA LEU A 174 22.13 -13.82 13.59
C LEU A 174 21.36 -13.60 12.29
N PHE A 175 20.73 -14.65 11.77
CA PHE A 175 19.91 -14.56 10.56
C PHE A 175 18.78 -13.52 10.68
N ASP A 176 18.07 -13.53 11.80
CA ASP A 176 16.94 -12.62 12.03
C ASP A 176 17.39 -11.15 12.13
N ARG A 177 18.52 -10.88 12.80
CA ARG A 177 19.10 -9.53 12.84
C ARG A 177 19.49 -9.01 11.46
N LEU A 178 20.18 -9.82 10.67
CA LEU A 178 20.59 -9.47 9.30
C LEU A 178 19.38 -9.19 8.42
N TRP A 179 18.34 -10.01 8.57
CA TRP A 179 17.08 -9.84 7.85
C TRP A 179 16.41 -8.51 8.18
N MET A 180 16.27 -8.20 9.46
CA MET A 180 15.65 -6.96 9.91
C MET A 180 16.43 -5.72 9.47
N GLU A 181 17.76 -5.74 9.59
CA GLU A 181 18.61 -4.61 9.22
C GLU A 181 18.42 -4.22 7.74
N PHE A 182 18.37 -5.21 6.84
CA PHE A 182 18.09 -4.94 5.43
C PHE A 182 16.63 -4.54 5.21
N GLU A 183 15.68 -5.31 5.73
CA GLU A 183 14.26 -5.11 5.45
C GLU A 183 13.80 -3.72 5.93
N GLU A 184 14.20 -3.30 7.13
CA GLU A 184 13.88 -1.98 7.69
C GLU A 184 14.38 -0.85 6.78
N ARG A 185 15.65 -0.90 6.36
CA ARG A 185 16.24 0.10 5.46
C ARG A 185 15.51 0.15 4.14
N PHE A 186 15.21 -1.02 3.57
CA PHE A 186 14.52 -1.12 2.29
C PHE A 186 13.09 -0.56 2.36
N VAL A 187 12.30 -0.97 3.36
CA VAL A 187 10.92 -0.48 3.48
C VAL A 187 10.86 1.01 3.79
N LYS A 188 11.84 1.54 4.55
CA LYS A 188 11.95 2.98 4.80
C LYS A 188 12.24 3.76 3.51
N ALA A 189 13.23 3.33 2.72
CA ALA A 189 13.52 3.97 1.43
C ALA A 189 12.31 3.95 0.49
N ARG A 190 11.59 2.82 0.44
CA ARG A 190 10.35 2.69 -0.32
C ARG A 190 9.24 3.60 0.21
N HIS A 191 9.10 3.74 1.52
CA HIS A 191 8.14 4.62 2.16
C HIS A 191 8.35 6.09 1.80
N GLU A 192 9.60 6.55 1.80
CA GLU A 192 9.97 7.92 1.41
C GLU A 192 9.58 8.21 -0.05
N ILE A 193 9.80 7.24 -0.95
CA ILE A 193 9.34 7.34 -2.34
C ILE A 193 7.82 7.43 -2.40
N MET A 194 7.10 6.52 -1.71
CA MET A 194 5.63 6.51 -1.72
C MET A 194 5.04 7.81 -1.18
N THR A 195 5.63 8.37 -0.12
CA THR A 195 5.19 9.65 0.46
C THR A 195 5.26 10.77 -0.58
N LYS A 196 6.33 10.82 -1.38
CA LYS A 196 6.46 11.77 -2.50
C LYS A 196 5.49 11.50 -3.65
N VAL A 197 5.23 10.23 -3.96
CA VAL A 197 4.28 9.84 -5.02
C VAL A 197 2.86 10.27 -4.66
N PHE A 198 2.48 10.15 -3.39
CA PHE A 198 1.12 10.42 -2.91
C PHE A 198 0.95 11.80 -2.26
N GLU A 199 1.97 12.66 -2.24
CA GLU A 199 1.95 14.00 -1.65
C GLU A 199 0.72 14.82 -2.08
N ASN A 200 0.43 14.88 -3.38
CA ASN A 200 -0.73 15.61 -3.89
C ASN A 200 -2.06 15.01 -3.38
N VAL A 201 -2.15 13.69 -3.22
CA VAL A 201 -3.35 13.04 -2.67
C VAL A 201 -3.50 13.39 -1.19
N GLU A 202 -2.41 13.42 -0.42
CA GLU A 202 -2.45 13.85 0.98
C GLU A 202 -2.88 15.31 1.11
N GLN A 203 -2.42 16.19 0.23
CA GLN A 203 -2.85 17.59 0.19
C GLN A 203 -4.35 17.72 -0.10
N ILE A 204 -4.88 17.00 -1.10
CA ILE A 204 -6.32 17.00 -1.41
C ILE A 204 -7.15 16.55 -0.20
N ILE A 205 -6.72 15.48 0.49
CA ILE A 205 -7.39 14.97 1.69
C ILE A 205 -7.35 15.99 2.83
N THR A 206 -6.21 16.65 3.03
CA THR A 206 -6.01 17.64 4.09
C THR A 206 -6.94 18.84 3.87
N VAL A 207 -6.96 19.40 2.66
CA VAL A 207 -7.82 20.54 2.33
C VAL A 207 -9.31 20.15 2.42
N GLU A 208 -9.70 18.94 1.99
CA GLU A 208 -11.09 18.48 2.17
C GLU A 208 -11.51 18.38 3.64
N LEU A 209 -10.61 17.91 4.50
CA LEU A 209 -10.87 17.82 5.94
C LEU A 209 -11.05 19.22 6.54
N GLU A 210 -10.17 20.16 6.22
CA GLU A 210 -10.27 21.55 6.66
C GLU A 210 -11.55 22.22 6.13
N LEU A 211 -11.89 21.99 4.86
CA LEU A 211 -13.12 22.50 4.24
C LEU A 211 -14.36 21.97 4.96
N THR A 212 -14.39 20.67 5.26
CA THR A 212 -15.49 20.06 6.03
C THR A 212 -15.61 20.69 7.42
N GLN A 213 -14.50 20.93 8.10
CA GLN A 213 -14.51 21.58 9.41
C GLN A 213 -14.99 23.03 9.34
N ALA A 214 -14.63 23.77 8.29
CA ALA A 214 -15.12 25.13 8.07
C ALA A 214 -16.64 25.16 7.87
N GLU A 215 -17.19 24.22 7.08
CA GLU A 215 -18.63 24.05 6.89
C GLU A 215 -19.34 23.73 8.23
N GLU A 216 -18.78 22.83 9.05
CA GLU A 216 -19.32 22.48 10.38
C GLU A 216 -19.31 23.66 11.36
N ARG A 217 -18.26 24.48 11.30
CA ARG A 217 -18.13 25.71 12.10
C ARG A 217 -18.94 26.88 11.55
N ARG A 218 -19.61 26.72 10.41
CA ARG A 218 -20.35 27.78 9.71
C ARG A 218 -19.47 28.98 9.33
N ASP A 219 -18.19 28.73 9.09
CA ASP A 219 -17.22 29.74 8.65
C ASP A 219 -17.28 29.86 7.13
N ILE A 220 -18.12 30.78 6.63
CA ILE A 220 -18.35 30.98 5.19
C ILE A 220 -17.11 31.54 4.47
N GLU A 221 -16.36 32.44 5.11
CA GLU A 221 -15.15 32.99 4.50
C GLU A 221 -14.05 31.93 4.43
N GLY A 222 -13.88 31.15 5.50
CA GLY A 222 -12.98 29.99 5.53
C GLY A 222 -13.37 28.93 4.51
N LYS A 223 -14.67 28.58 4.42
CA LYS A 223 -15.20 27.65 3.41
C LYS A 223 -14.80 28.09 2.01
N GLN A 224 -15.14 29.33 1.61
CA GLN A 224 -14.89 29.82 0.26
C GLN A 224 -13.38 29.85 -0.08
N ARG A 225 -12.52 30.20 0.87
CA ARG A 225 -11.06 30.10 0.67
C ARG A 225 -10.63 28.66 0.43
N LEU A 226 -11.10 27.72 1.26
CA LEU A 226 -10.75 26.31 1.17
C LEU A 226 -11.34 25.61 -0.07
N GLU A 227 -12.48 26.07 -0.60
CA GLU A 227 -13.00 25.64 -1.89
C GLU A 227 -12.00 25.94 -3.01
N ASN A 228 -11.44 27.16 -3.02
CA ASN A 228 -10.42 27.56 -4.00
C ASN A 228 -9.13 26.77 -3.85
N ASP A 229 -8.67 26.59 -2.60
CA ASP A 229 -7.47 25.78 -2.32
C ASP A 229 -7.68 24.33 -2.80
N PHE A 230 -8.86 23.75 -2.54
CA PHE A 230 -9.19 22.39 -2.97
C PHE A 230 -9.16 22.27 -4.50
N VAL A 231 -9.81 23.20 -5.21
CA VAL A 231 -9.80 23.21 -6.68
C VAL A 231 -8.38 23.36 -7.23
N SER A 232 -7.55 24.20 -6.61
CA SER A 232 -6.16 24.39 -7.05
C SER A 232 -5.33 23.11 -6.90
N VAL A 233 -5.41 22.43 -5.75
CA VAL A 233 -4.66 21.18 -5.55
C VAL A 233 -5.18 20.07 -6.48
N VAL A 234 -6.50 19.99 -6.68
CA VAL A 234 -7.11 19.05 -7.63
C VAL A 234 -6.66 19.32 -9.06
N GLU A 235 -6.60 20.58 -9.49
CA GLU A 235 -6.11 20.97 -10.82
C GLU A 235 -4.65 20.55 -11.01
N GLN A 236 -3.78 20.88 -10.05
CA GLN A 236 -2.36 20.52 -10.08
C GLN A 236 -2.18 18.99 -10.19
N PHE A 237 -2.95 18.23 -9.42
CA PHE A 237 -2.88 16.78 -9.46
C PHE A 237 -3.43 16.20 -10.78
N THR A 238 -4.54 16.74 -11.27
CA THR A 238 -5.14 16.34 -12.55
C THR A 238 -4.16 16.56 -13.69
N ASN A 239 -3.51 17.73 -13.76
CA ASN A 239 -2.51 18.05 -14.78
C ASN A 239 -1.28 17.14 -14.72
N LYS A 240 -0.88 16.69 -13.52
CA LYS A 240 0.21 15.72 -13.35
C LYS A 240 -0.14 14.34 -13.91
N LEU A 241 -1.41 13.93 -13.82
CA LEU A 241 -1.88 12.62 -14.28
C LEU A 241 -2.29 12.63 -15.75
N PHE A 242 -2.80 13.76 -16.24
CA PHE A 242 -3.36 13.96 -17.56
C PHE A 242 -2.71 15.21 -18.17
N PRO A 243 -1.50 15.11 -18.75
CA PRO A 243 -0.79 16.26 -19.28
C PRO A 243 -1.61 17.07 -20.28
N GLU A 244 -2.54 16.43 -21.00
CA GLU A 244 -3.47 17.07 -21.92
C GLU A 244 -4.38 18.13 -21.27
N THR A 245 -4.60 18.09 -19.95
CA THR A 245 -5.42 19.09 -19.26
C THR A 245 -4.65 20.36 -18.90
N SER A 246 -3.32 20.34 -19.00
CA SER A 246 -2.46 21.45 -18.56
C SER A 246 -2.61 22.72 -19.39
N SER A 247 -3.11 22.62 -20.63
CA SER A 247 -3.39 23.77 -21.49
C SER A 247 -4.62 24.57 -21.04
N ASP A 248 -5.53 23.95 -20.31
CA ASP A 248 -6.86 24.48 -20.02
C ASP A 248 -7.01 24.85 -18.55
N LYS A 249 -6.29 25.89 -18.14
CA LYS A 249 -6.31 26.38 -16.76
C LYS A 249 -7.74 26.66 -16.28
N LEU A 250 -8.04 26.22 -15.06
CA LEU A 250 -9.32 26.48 -14.40
C LEU A 250 -9.39 27.95 -13.96
N PRO A 251 -10.57 28.59 -14.05
CA PRO A 251 -10.74 29.94 -13.54
C PRO A 251 -10.56 29.98 -12.02
N ALA A 252 -10.22 31.15 -11.47
CA ALA A 252 -10.27 31.34 -10.02
C ALA A 252 -11.74 31.33 -9.55
N ASP A 253 -11.98 31.06 -8.26
CA ASP A 253 -13.33 31.11 -7.68
C ASP A 253 -14.35 30.16 -8.35
N VAL A 254 -13.91 29.02 -8.90
CA VAL A 254 -14.77 28.05 -9.63
C VAL A 254 -16.08 27.75 -8.90
N ILE A 255 -16.00 27.31 -7.65
CA ILE A 255 -17.18 26.90 -6.87
C ILE A 255 -18.02 28.12 -6.46
N PRO A 256 -17.45 29.20 -5.91
CA PRO A 256 -18.22 30.41 -5.67
C PRO A 256 -18.93 30.98 -6.90
N LEU A 257 -18.32 30.91 -8.08
CA LEU A 257 -18.92 31.35 -9.34
C LEU A 257 -20.06 30.42 -9.77
N ALA A 258 -19.90 29.10 -9.61
CA ALA A 258 -20.97 28.14 -9.90
C ALA A 258 -22.18 28.32 -8.96
N GLU A 259 -21.92 28.53 -7.66
CA GLU A 259 -22.97 28.91 -6.70
C GLU A 259 -23.65 30.23 -7.10
N ALA A 260 -22.87 31.17 -7.66
CA ALA A 260 -23.40 32.45 -8.09
C ALA A 260 -24.27 32.37 -9.35
N CYS A 261 -24.00 31.44 -10.27
CA CYS A 261 -24.93 31.13 -11.36
C CYS A 261 -26.31 30.73 -10.81
N ILE A 262 -26.34 29.90 -9.77
CA ILE A 262 -27.60 29.45 -9.14
C ILE A 262 -28.30 30.61 -8.42
N PHE A 263 -27.56 31.44 -7.68
CA PHE A 263 -28.14 32.59 -6.99
C PHE A 263 -28.73 33.62 -7.97
N TYR A 264 -28.02 33.90 -9.06
CA TYR A 264 -28.48 34.84 -10.10
C TYR A 264 -29.28 34.14 -11.20
N GLU A 265 -30.10 33.13 -10.87
CA GLU A 265 -30.81 32.32 -11.87
C GLU A 265 -31.63 33.14 -12.88
N SER A 266 -32.25 34.24 -12.44
CA SER A 266 -32.99 35.16 -13.31
C SER A 266 -32.14 35.89 -14.36
N LYS A 267 -30.82 35.81 -14.27
CA LYS A 267 -29.83 36.42 -15.17
C LYS A 267 -29.08 35.39 -16.02
N CYS A 268 -29.21 34.10 -15.70
CA CYS A 268 -28.55 33.02 -16.40
C CYS A 268 -29.52 32.31 -17.36
N THR A 269 -28.99 31.71 -18.42
CA THR A 269 -29.79 30.83 -19.28
C THR A 269 -30.04 29.49 -18.56
N GLU A 270 -31.07 28.75 -18.99
CA GLU A 270 -31.35 27.42 -18.46
C GLU A 270 -30.15 26.46 -18.64
N ASP A 271 -29.48 26.53 -19.80
CA ASP A 271 -28.28 25.75 -20.09
C ASP A 271 -27.13 26.06 -19.12
N TRP A 272 -26.87 27.35 -18.85
CA TRP A 272 -25.84 27.76 -17.90
C TRP A 272 -26.15 27.32 -16.48
N LEU A 273 -27.42 27.36 -16.08
CA LEU A 273 -27.87 26.85 -14.79
C LEU A 273 -27.67 25.34 -14.68
N HIS A 274 -27.98 24.60 -15.74
CA HIS A 274 -27.75 23.16 -15.79
C HIS A 274 -26.25 22.82 -15.66
N LEU A 275 -25.38 23.52 -16.41
CA LEU A 275 -23.93 23.34 -16.36
C LEU A 275 -23.35 23.68 -14.98
N ALA A 276 -23.79 24.77 -14.36
CA ALA A 276 -23.34 25.16 -13.02
C ALA A 276 -23.77 24.13 -11.95
N LYS A 277 -25.01 23.63 -12.02
CA LYS A 277 -25.49 22.56 -11.15
C LYS A 277 -24.68 21.28 -11.35
N HIS A 278 -24.43 20.89 -12.61
CA HIS A 278 -23.61 19.73 -12.94
C HIS A 278 -22.18 19.83 -12.37
N LEU A 279 -21.55 21.00 -12.50
CA LEU A 279 -20.25 21.27 -11.89
C LEU A 279 -20.26 21.10 -10.37
N ILE A 280 -21.29 21.62 -9.67
CA ILE A 280 -21.42 21.44 -8.21
C ILE A 280 -21.60 19.96 -7.85
N TYR A 281 -22.33 19.18 -8.66
CA TYR A 281 -22.47 17.75 -8.44
C TYR A 281 -21.13 17.02 -8.58
N GLU A 282 -20.37 17.24 -9.65
CA GLU A 282 -19.06 16.61 -9.85
C GLU A 282 -18.06 17.00 -8.77
N TYR A 283 -18.10 18.27 -8.34
CA TYR A 283 -17.32 18.75 -7.19
C TYR A 283 -17.65 17.98 -5.91
N LEU A 284 -18.95 17.81 -5.61
CA LEU A 284 -19.42 17.10 -4.43
C LEU A 284 -19.08 15.60 -4.48
N GLU A 285 -19.20 14.96 -5.65
CA GLU A 285 -18.78 13.57 -5.83
C GLU A 285 -17.29 13.37 -5.54
N LEU A 286 -16.44 14.26 -6.06
CA LEU A 286 -15.01 14.21 -5.82
C LEU A 286 -14.69 14.37 -4.33
N ARG A 287 -15.31 15.35 -3.65
CA ARG A 287 -15.14 15.55 -2.20
C ARG A 287 -15.55 14.32 -1.38
N LEU A 288 -16.71 13.74 -1.68
CA LEU A 288 -17.20 12.54 -1.00
C LEU A 288 -16.32 11.31 -1.25
N TYR A 289 -15.72 11.20 -2.43
CA TYR A 289 -14.75 10.17 -2.74
C TYR A 289 -13.47 10.36 -1.91
N VAL A 290 -12.89 11.57 -1.96
CA VAL A 290 -11.66 11.94 -1.24
C VAL A 290 -11.78 11.66 0.26
N MET A 291 -12.91 12.03 0.86
CA MET A 291 -13.17 11.82 2.30
C MET A 291 -13.07 10.35 2.73
N LYS A 292 -13.33 9.41 1.81
CA LYS A 292 -13.29 7.95 2.10
C LYS A 292 -11.91 7.34 1.89
N ILE A 293 -10.97 8.04 1.25
CA ILE A 293 -9.64 7.51 0.93
C ILE A 293 -8.88 7.01 2.17
N PRO A 294 -8.84 7.71 3.33
CA PRO A 294 -8.11 7.23 4.50
C PRO A 294 -8.56 5.85 5.00
N GLU A 295 -9.85 5.53 4.81
CA GLU A 295 -10.45 4.26 5.24
C GLU A 295 -10.39 3.19 4.16
N GLN A 296 -10.79 3.53 2.93
CA GLN A 296 -10.85 2.60 1.80
C GLN A 296 -9.48 2.30 1.21
N ARG A 297 -8.57 3.28 1.31
CA ARG A 297 -7.20 3.26 0.80
C ARG A 297 -7.13 3.06 -0.72
N LEU A 298 -5.96 3.32 -1.27
CA LEU A 298 -5.68 3.32 -2.69
C LEU A 298 -4.75 2.16 -3.06
N SER A 299 -4.83 1.75 -4.32
CA SER A 299 -3.80 0.95 -4.95
C SER A 299 -2.50 1.76 -5.08
N PRO A 300 -1.31 1.15 -4.92
CA PRO A 300 -0.03 1.85 -5.04
C PRO A 300 0.23 2.52 -6.39
N GLN A 301 -0.37 2.02 -7.47
CA GLN A 301 -0.35 2.66 -8.78
C GLN A 301 -1.63 3.49 -8.93
N LEU A 302 -1.50 4.79 -9.21
CA LEU A 302 -2.64 5.71 -9.32
C LEU A 302 -3.61 5.29 -10.44
N LYS A 303 -3.07 4.78 -11.56
CA LYS A 303 -3.89 4.25 -12.67
C LYS A 303 -4.80 3.08 -12.27
N ASP A 304 -4.46 2.35 -11.21
CA ASP A 304 -5.24 1.22 -10.70
C ASP A 304 -6.36 1.69 -9.75
N ASN A 305 -6.60 3.00 -9.65
CA ASN A 305 -7.70 3.62 -8.90
C ASN A 305 -8.71 4.28 -9.86
N PRO A 306 -9.45 3.51 -10.67
CA PRO A 306 -10.23 4.03 -11.80
C PRO A 306 -11.33 5.02 -11.40
N GLN A 307 -11.95 4.84 -10.23
CA GLN A 307 -12.96 5.76 -9.72
C GLN A 307 -12.36 7.14 -9.42
N PHE A 308 -11.20 7.18 -8.78
CA PHE A 308 -10.52 8.44 -8.47
C PHE A 308 -10.15 9.19 -9.76
N MET A 309 -9.56 8.46 -10.72
CA MET A 309 -9.19 9.00 -12.03
C MET A 309 -10.40 9.59 -12.76
N ARG A 310 -11.55 8.91 -12.70
CA ARG A 310 -12.80 9.37 -13.30
C ARG A 310 -13.31 10.66 -12.65
N HIS A 311 -13.37 10.73 -11.31
CA HIS A 311 -13.85 11.94 -10.61
C HIS A 311 -12.98 13.16 -10.91
N LEU A 312 -11.65 13.01 -11.01
CA LEU A 312 -10.75 14.09 -11.40
C LEU A 312 -11.06 14.59 -12.83
N LYS A 313 -11.19 13.67 -13.80
CA LYS A 313 -11.50 14.04 -15.20
C LYS A 313 -12.87 14.68 -15.35
N ASN A 314 -13.88 14.12 -14.70
CA ASN A 314 -15.24 14.64 -14.79
C ASN A 314 -15.33 16.03 -14.18
N PHE A 315 -14.74 16.25 -13.00
CA PHE A 315 -14.70 17.57 -12.39
C PHE A 315 -14.01 18.59 -13.30
N HIS A 316 -12.82 18.26 -13.83
CA HIS A 316 -12.11 19.13 -14.77
C HIS A 316 -12.97 19.46 -16.01
N ALA A 317 -13.58 18.45 -16.63
CA ALA A 317 -14.43 18.62 -17.80
C ALA A 317 -15.67 19.48 -17.50
N ALA A 318 -16.29 19.30 -16.33
CA ALA A 318 -17.45 20.08 -15.92
C ALA A 318 -17.10 21.57 -15.73
N VAL A 319 -15.91 21.87 -15.19
CA VAL A 319 -15.43 23.27 -15.10
C VAL A 319 -15.26 23.88 -16.49
N LEU A 320 -14.64 23.16 -17.42
CA LEU A 320 -14.45 23.65 -18.79
C LEU A 320 -15.79 23.88 -19.51
N ALA A 321 -16.74 22.96 -19.35
CA ALA A 321 -18.07 23.09 -19.94
C ALA A 321 -18.83 24.30 -19.39
N ALA A 322 -18.67 24.61 -18.10
CA ALA A 322 -19.31 25.75 -17.45
C ALA A 322 -18.56 27.09 -17.64
N ARG A 323 -17.39 27.11 -18.29
CA ARG A 323 -16.48 28.27 -18.34
C ARG A 323 -17.17 29.57 -18.75
N GLU A 324 -17.99 29.55 -19.80
CA GLU A 324 -18.70 30.75 -20.28
C GLU A 324 -19.68 31.30 -19.22
N ALA A 325 -20.39 30.42 -18.54
CA ALA A 325 -21.31 30.81 -17.46
C ALA A 325 -20.55 31.42 -16.27
N LEU A 326 -19.43 30.80 -15.87
CA LEU A 326 -18.58 31.30 -14.78
C LEU A 326 -18.00 32.68 -15.14
N ASP A 327 -17.53 32.85 -16.38
CA ASP A 327 -17.00 34.13 -16.88
C ASP A 327 -18.07 35.23 -16.89
N PHE A 328 -19.30 34.91 -17.28
CA PHE A 328 -20.42 35.86 -17.20
C PHE A 328 -20.69 36.30 -15.77
N VAL A 329 -20.86 35.34 -14.85
CA VAL A 329 -21.21 35.64 -13.46
C VAL A 329 -20.08 36.31 -12.68
N SER A 330 -18.81 36.12 -13.09
CA SER A 330 -17.67 36.83 -12.52
C SER A 330 -17.78 38.36 -12.59
N ARG A 331 -18.61 38.88 -13.52
CA ARG A 331 -18.87 40.32 -13.71
C ARG A 331 -20.02 40.85 -12.84
N LEU A 332 -20.74 39.97 -12.15
CA LEU A 332 -21.83 40.31 -11.24
C LEU A 332 -21.31 40.57 -9.81
N PRO A 333 -22.09 41.22 -8.94
CA PRO A 333 -21.69 41.47 -7.56
C PRO A 333 -21.40 40.17 -6.80
N LYS A 334 -20.31 40.16 -6.02
CA LYS A 334 -19.89 39.00 -5.22
C LYS A 334 -20.93 38.64 -4.16
N LEU A 335 -21.13 37.34 -3.96
CA LEU A 335 -22.16 36.81 -3.06
C LEU A 335 -21.75 36.65 -1.61
N ILE A 336 -20.49 36.91 -1.24
CA ILE A 336 -19.96 36.55 0.08
C ILE A 336 -20.80 37.12 1.25
N HIS A 337 -21.34 38.33 1.10
CA HIS A 337 -22.20 38.96 2.11
C HIS A 337 -23.68 38.54 2.03
N ALA A 338 -24.08 37.83 0.97
CA ALA A 338 -25.45 37.32 0.78
C ALA A 338 -25.58 35.83 1.15
N LYS A 339 -24.47 35.10 1.32
CA LYS A 339 -24.46 33.69 1.70
C LYS A 339 -24.86 33.53 3.17
N THR A 340 -25.86 32.69 3.43
CA THR A 340 -26.19 32.23 4.78
C THR A 340 -25.14 31.24 5.29
N SER A 341 -25.06 31.06 6.62
CA SER A 341 -24.10 30.16 7.27
C SER A 341 -24.13 28.70 6.81
N ASP A 342 -25.25 28.22 6.27
CA ASP A 342 -25.41 26.84 5.79
C ASP A 342 -25.46 26.75 4.24
N TRP A 343 -25.02 27.81 3.53
CA TRP A 343 -25.11 27.91 2.06
C TRP A 343 -24.29 26.84 1.33
N MET A 344 -24.99 26.01 0.55
CA MET A 344 -24.39 25.03 -0.38
C MET A 344 -23.30 24.17 0.26
N THR A 345 -23.52 23.74 1.51
CA THR A 345 -22.60 22.87 2.23
C THR A 345 -22.71 21.43 1.75
N LYS A 346 -21.63 20.64 1.90
CA LYS A 346 -21.65 19.19 1.59
C LYS A 346 -22.82 18.46 2.23
N ARG A 347 -23.09 18.73 3.52
CA ARG A 347 -24.19 18.11 4.28
C ARG A 347 -25.58 18.43 3.70
N LEU A 348 -25.77 19.64 3.17
CA LEU A 348 -27.04 20.06 2.59
C LEU A 348 -27.28 19.37 1.23
N LEU A 349 -26.22 19.22 0.42
CA LEU A 349 -26.32 18.79 -0.97
C LEU A 349 -26.21 17.26 -1.16
N GLU A 350 -25.59 16.55 -0.21
CA GLU A 350 -25.37 15.10 -0.30
C GLU A 350 -26.66 14.27 -0.50
N PRO A 351 -27.80 14.57 0.17
CA PRO A 351 -29.05 13.83 -0.07
C PRO A 351 -29.54 13.90 -1.51
N ASP A 352 -29.47 15.08 -2.14
CA ASP A 352 -29.91 15.30 -3.51
C ASP A 352 -29.00 14.56 -4.50
N LEU A 353 -27.69 14.59 -4.27
CA LEU A 353 -26.72 13.83 -5.06
C LEU A 353 -27.01 12.31 -4.99
N ARG A 354 -27.29 11.77 -3.80
CA ARG A 354 -27.65 10.36 -3.63
C ARG A 354 -28.94 10.00 -4.37
N TYR A 355 -29.90 10.93 -4.44
CA TYR A 355 -31.14 10.73 -5.20
C TYR A 355 -30.88 10.68 -6.71
N ILE A 356 -30.06 11.60 -7.23
CA ILE A 356 -29.66 11.64 -8.66
C ILE A 356 -28.94 10.36 -9.04
N GLN A 357 -27.96 9.92 -8.25
CA GLN A 357 -27.20 8.69 -8.50
C GLN A 357 -28.10 7.45 -8.58
N LYS A 358 -29.08 7.33 -7.67
CA LYS A 358 -30.06 6.23 -7.70
C LYS A 358 -30.92 6.27 -8.96
N THR A 359 -31.40 7.46 -9.33
CA THR A 359 -32.28 7.63 -10.50
C THR A 359 -31.54 7.34 -11.80
N SER A 360 -30.30 7.82 -11.94
CA SER A 360 -29.46 7.53 -13.10
C SER A 360 -29.10 6.04 -13.20
N ALA A 361 -28.82 5.38 -12.07
CA ALA A 361 -28.57 3.95 -12.05
C ALA A 361 -29.80 3.15 -12.53
N LEU A 362 -31.00 3.54 -12.08
CA LEU A 362 -32.26 2.93 -12.50
C LEU A 362 -32.53 3.13 -14.01
N ALA A 363 -32.33 4.34 -14.52
CA ALA A 363 -32.53 4.64 -15.95
C ALA A 363 -31.58 3.84 -16.86
N ILE A 364 -30.34 3.58 -16.43
CA ILE A 364 -29.38 2.74 -17.17
C ILE A 364 -29.82 1.27 -17.17
N THR A 365 -30.38 0.77 -16.06
CA THR A 365 -30.94 -0.59 -16.01
C THR A 365 -32.24 -0.75 -16.78
N GLU A 366 -33.08 0.29 -16.86
CA GLU A 366 -34.36 0.25 -17.60
C GLU A 366 -34.17 0.47 -19.11
N GLY A 367 -33.11 1.17 -19.54
CA GLY A 367 -32.75 1.35 -20.95
C GLY A 367 -32.04 0.15 -21.61
N LEU A 368 -31.85 -0.95 -20.88
CA LEU A 368 -31.26 -2.21 -21.36
C LEU A 368 -32.32 -3.32 -21.60
N HIS A 369 -33.61 -2.97 -21.62
CA HIS A 369 -34.74 -3.88 -21.89
C HIS A 369 -35.42 -3.61 -23.24
#